data_AF-A0A2M7PJA1-F1
#
_entry.id   AF-A0A2M7PJA1-F1
#
_cell.length_a   1.000
_cell.length_b   1.000
_cell.length_c   1.000
_cell.angle_alpha   90.00
_cell.angle_beta   90.00
_cell.angle_gamma   90.00
#
_symmetry.space_group_name_H-M   'P 1'
#
loop_
_entity.id
_entity.type
_entity.pdbx_description
1 polymer ?
#
loop_
_entity_poly.entity_id
_entity_poly.type
_entity_poly.pdbx_seq_one_letter_code
_entity_poly.pdbx_strand_id
1 'polypeptide(L)'
;MTIKEKAQAVVEEFWMFDDWMDKYAYLIELGKDLPVIDSQFKTNNHLISGCQSRVWLHAEEQEGQIVFTADSDAVITKGIVSLLIRILSNHTPKEILEA
;
A
#
# COMPACT_ATOMS: atom_id res chain seq x y z
N MET A 1 -3.09 -3.52 16.22
CA MET A 1 -3.29 -2.08 15.96
C MET A 1 -4.47 -1.93 15.04
N THR A 2 -5.35 -0.98 15.30
CA THR A 2 -6.42 -0.61 14.36
C THR A 2 -5.85 0.06 13.11
N ILE A 3 -6.65 0.17 12.06
CA ILE A 3 -6.28 0.89 10.83
C ILE A 3 -5.89 2.35 11.16
N LYS A 4 -6.66 3.01 12.04
CA LYS A 4 -6.39 4.37 12.49
C LYS A 4 -5.05 4.50 13.23
N GLU A 5 -4.74 3.55 14.12
CA GLU A 5 -3.45 3.53 14.82
C GLU A 5 -2.28 3.32 13.85
N LYS A 6 -2.42 2.43 12.86
CA LYS A 6 -1.39 2.23 11.82
C LYS A 6 -1.19 3.48 10.97
N ALA A 7 -2.28 4.13 10.55
CA ALA A 7 -2.22 5.37 9.79
C ALA A 7 -1.55 6.50 10.58
N GLN A 8 -1.88 6.63 11.87
CA GLN A 8 -1.26 7.61 12.76
C GLN A 8 0.24 7.34 12.94
N ALA A 9 0.65 6.08 13.10
CA ALA A 9 2.07 5.72 13.18
C ALA A 9 2.84 6.09 11.90
N VAL A 10 2.24 5.88 10.72
CA VAL A 10 2.82 6.33 9.44
C VAL A 10 2.97 7.86 9.41
N VAL A 11 1.95 8.60 9.85
CA VAL A 11 2.06 10.06 9.95
C VAL A 11 3.22 10.44 10.86
N GLU A 12 3.30 9.87 12.06
CA GLU A 12 4.37 10.15 13.01
C GLU A 12 5.76 9.84 12.46
N GLU A 13 5.95 8.71 11.76
CA GLU A 13 7.21 8.39 11.05
C GLU A 13 7.58 9.50 10.05
N PHE A 14 6.63 9.94 9.21
CA PHE A 14 6.88 11.01 8.24
C PHE A 14 7.12 12.38 8.88
N TRP A 15 6.60 12.61 10.09
CA TRP A 15 6.84 13.84 10.86
C TRP A 15 8.24 13.90 11.49
N MET A 16 8.96 12.78 11.59
CA MET A 16 10.36 12.77 12.07
C MET A 16 11.34 13.37 11.06
N PHE A 17 10.94 13.50 9.79
CA PHE A 17 11.76 14.12 8.74
C PHE A 17 11.48 15.62 8.65
N ASP A 18 12.53 16.42 8.80
CA ASP A 18 12.46 17.88 8.61
C ASP A 18 12.53 18.27 7.12
N ASP A 19 13.32 17.55 6.31
CA ASP A 19 13.46 17.79 4.87
C ASP A 19 12.40 17.02 4.06
N TRP A 20 11.82 17.69 3.07
CA TRP A 20 10.92 17.08 2.10
C TRP A 20 11.60 15.99 1.26
N MET A 21 12.88 16.18 0.91
CA MET A 21 13.64 15.21 0.13
C MET A 21 13.85 13.90 0.88
N ASP A 22 13.98 13.95 2.20
CA ASP A 22 14.08 12.75 3.03
C ASP A 22 12.75 11.98 3.07
N LYS A 23 11.61 12.68 3.17
CA LYS A 23 10.27 12.07 3.04
C LYS A 23 10.10 11.39 1.69
N TYR A 24 10.58 12.04 0.63
CA TYR A 24 10.52 11.50 -0.72
C TYR A 24 11.40 10.26 -0.88
N ALA A 25 12.62 10.28 -0.35
CA ALA A 25 13.52 9.13 -0.35
C ALA A 25 12.94 7.95 0.46
N TYR A 26 12.36 8.24 1.63
CA TYR A 26 11.70 7.22 2.44
C TYR A 26 10.51 6.58 1.72
N LEU A 27 9.69 7.38 1.02
CA LEU A 27 8.59 6.86 0.22
C LEU A 27 9.07 5.92 -0.89
N ILE A 28 10.19 6.23 -1.54
CA ILE A 28 10.82 5.34 -2.54
C ILE A 28 11.27 4.03 -1.88
N GLU A 29 11.89 4.11 -0.69
CA GLU A 29 12.36 2.93 0.04
C GLU A 29 11.21 1.99 0.40
N LEU A 30 10.10 2.54 0.92
CA LEU A 30 8.89 1.78 1.21
C LEU A 30 8.34 1.04 -0.02
N GLY A 31 8.50 1.62 -1.22
CA GLY A 31 8.13 0.98 -2.47
C GLY A 31 8.94 -0.28 -2.81
N LYS A 32 10.13 -0.45 -2.23
CA LYS A 32 10.96 -1.66 -2.38
C LYS A 32 10.49 -2.81 -1.50
N ASP A 33 9.92 -2.49 -0.34
CA ASP A 33 9.37 -3.47 0.61
C ASP A 33 7.93 -3.88 0.28
N LEU A 34 7.36 -3.35 -0.81
CA LEU A 34 6.02 -3.66 -1.28
C LEU A 34 5.86 -5.18 -1.51
N PRO A 35 4.87 -5.84 -0.86
CA PRO A 35 4.51 -7.21 -1.18
C PRO A 35 4.07 -7.31 -2.65
N VAL A 36 4.92 -7.94 -3.46
CA VAL A 36 4.77 -7.96 -4.92
C VAL A 36 3.60 -8.87 -5.32
N ILE A 37 2.69 -8.34 -6.11
CA ILE A 37 1.61 -9.12 -6.74
C ILE A 37 2.17 -10.23 -7.64
N ASP A 38 1.60 -11.44 -7.53
CA ASP A 38 1.95 -12.54 -8.42
C ASP A 38 1.68 -12.14 -9.89
N SER A 39 2.60 -12.51 -10.77
CA SER A 39 2.50 -12.38 -12.22
C SER A 39 1.16 -12.83 -12.81
N GLN A 40 0.52 -13.87 -12.27
CA GLN A 40 -0.78 -14.37 -12.75
C GLN A 40 -1.91 -13.34 -12.57
N PHE A 41 -1.78 -12.44 -11.58
CA PHE A 41 -2.75 -11.39 -11.30
C PHE A 41 -2.39 -10.05 -11.96
N LYS A 42 -1.28 -9.94 -12.70
CA LYS A 42 -0.95 -8.74 -13.48
C LYS A 42 -1.78 -8.65 -14.76
N THR A 43 -3.09 -8.57 -14.61
CA THR A 43 -4.09 -8.54 -15.68
C THR A 43 -4.90 -7.25 -15.62
N ASN A 44 -5.63 -6.93 -16.69
CA ASN A 44 -6.48 -5.73 -16.73
C ASN A 44 -7.57 -5.72 -15.65
N ASN A 45 -7.99 -6.90 -15.16
CA ASN A 45 -9.00 -7.01 -14.10
C ASN A 45 -8.50 -6.56 -12.73
N HIS A 46 -7.19 -6.58 -12.52
CA HIS A 46 -6.54 -6.14 -11.28
C HIS A 46 -5.94 -4.74 -11.41
N LEU A 47 -6.13 -4.11 -12.58
CA LEU A 47 -5.60 -2.77 -12.84
C LEU A 47 -6.50 -1.73 -12.18
N ILE A 48 -5.92 -0.88 -11.34
CA ILE A 48 -6.62 0.29 -10.81
C ILE A 48 -6.79 1.31 -11.94
N SER A 49 -8.03 1.54 -12.34
CA SER A 49 -8.38 2.53 -13.37
C SER A 49 -8.30 3.96 -12.84
N GLY A 50 -7.86 4.91 -13.68
CA GLY A 50 -7.84 6.34 -13.34
C GLY A 50 -6.49 6.86 -12.81
N CYS A 51 -5.51 5.98 -12.59
CA CYS A 51 -4.14 6.38 -12.31
C CYS A 51 -3.38 6.73 -13.61
N GLN A 52 -2.46 7.71 -13.53
CA GLN A 52 -1.55 8.01 -14.64
C GLN A 52 -0.54 6.87 -14.87
N SER A 53 -0.04 6.30 -13.78
CA SER A 53 0.76 5.07 -13.76
C SER A 53 -0.13 3.84 -13.66
N ARG A 54 0.38 2.69 -14.10
CA ARG A 54 -0.33 1.42 -13.91
C ARG A 54 -0.09 0.92 -12.50
N VAL A 55 -1.17 0.50 -11.85
CA VAL A 55 -1.12 -0.18 -10.55
C VAL A 55 -1.95 -1.44 -10.67
N TRP A 56 -1.34 -2.59 -10.42
CA TRP A 56 -2.05 -3.85 -10.25
C TRP A 56 -2.16 -4.14 -8.77
N LEU A 57 -3.37 -4.45 -8.30
CA LEU A 57 -3.67 -4.76 -6.91
C LEU A 57 -4.44 -6.08 -6.86
N HIS A 58 -3.99 -7.00 -6.02
CA HIS A 58 -4.71 -8.22 -5.69
C HIS A 58 -5.01 -8.24 -4.20
N ALA A 59 -6.21 -8.70 -3.86
CA ALA A 59 -6.69 -8.85 -2.51
C ALA A 59 -7.10 -10.32 -2.32
N GLU A 60 -6.58 -10.95 -1.28
CA GLU A 60 -6.88 -12.33 -0.92
C GLU A 60 -7.41 -12.36 0.52
N GLU A 61 -8.45 -13.17 0.77
CA GLU A 61 -8.89 -13.45 2.13
C GLU A 61 -8.08 -14.61 2.72
N GLN A 62 -7.40 -14.36 3.82
CA GLN A 62 -6.65 -15.33 4.60
C GLN A 62 -7.14 -15.28 6.04
N GLU A 63 -7.70 -16.40 6.52
CA GLU A 63 -8.19 -16.54 7.91
C GLU A 63 -9.17 -15.43 8.35
N GLY A 64 -10.04 -14.97 7.44
CA GLY A 64 -11.03 -13.91 7.69
C GLY A 64 -10.48 -12.48 7.60
N GLN A 65 -9.22 -12.31 7.22
CA GLN A 65 -8.56 -11.02 7.00
C GLN A 65 -8.17 -10.86 5.54
N ILE A 66 -8.12 -9.62 5.05
CA ILE A 66 -7.67 -9.32 3.70
C ILE A 66 -6.16 -9.03 3.70
N VAL A 67 -5.44 -9.69 2.81
CA VAL A 67 -4.03 -9.44 2.49
C VAL A 67 -3.95 -8.86 1.09
N PHE A 68 -3.30 -7.71 0.96
CA PHE A 68 -3.11 -7.05 -0.33
C PHE A 68 -1.69 -7.25 -0.86
N THR A 69 -1.58 -7.46 -2.16
CA THR A 69 -0.31 -7.42 -2.90
C THR A 69 -0.46 -6.51 -4.11
N ALA A 70 0.61 -5.82 -4.49
CA ALA A 70 0.55 -4.89 -5.62
C ALA A 70 1.86 -4.78 -6.38
N ASP A 71 1.77 -4.17 -7.56
CA ASP A 71 2.92 -3.66 -8.30
C ASP A 71 2.52 -2.43 -9.10
N SER A 72 3.50 -1.60 -9.43
CA SER A 72 3.31 -0.42 -10.28
C SER A 72 4.55 -0.16 -11.13
N ASP A 73 4.34 0.43 -12.31
CA ASP A 73 5.42 0.86 -13.19
C ASP A 73 6.05 2.21 -12.77
N ALA A 74 5.47 2.90 -11.78
CA ALA A 74 6.01 4.14 -11.25
C ALA A 74 6.52 3.97 -9.82
N VAL A 75 7.76 4.40 -9.58
CA VAL A 75 8.45 4.26 -8.28
C VAL A 75 7.69 4.95 -7.14
N ILE A 76 7.19 6.15 -7.37
CA ILE A 76 6.45 6.90 -6.33
C ILE A 76 5.09 6.26 -6.05
N THR A 77 4.42 5.78 -7.09
CA THR A 77 3.16 5.06 -6.92
C THR A 77 3.36 3.77 -6.12
N LYS A 78 4.47 3.03 -6.33
CA LYS A 78 4.84 1.89 -5.48
C LYS A 78 4.95 2.26 -4.02
N GLY A 79 5.63 3.37 -3.71
CA GLY A 79 5.76 3.86 -2.34
C GLY A 79 4.41 4.14 -1.67
N ILE A 80 3.52 4.86 -2.37
CA ILE A 80 2.19 5.19 -1.85
C ILE A 80 1.35 3.94 -1.65
N VAL A 81 1.36 3.01 -2.61
CA VAL A 81 0.60 1.76 -2.52
C VAL A 81 1.15 0.88 -1.39
N SER A 82 2.47 0.84 -1.20
CA SER A 82 3.09 0.12 -0.08
C SER A 82 2.60 0.62 1.27
N LEU A 83 2.48 1.95 1.45
CA LEU A 83 1.90 2.54 2.66
C LEU A 83 0.45 2.10 2.88
N LEU A 84 -0.39 2.16 1.84
CA LEU A 84 -1.78 1.74 1.94
C LEU A 84 -1.90 0.25 2.29
N ILE A 85 -1.09 -0.61 1.66
CA ILE A 85 -1.06 -2.05 1.93
C ILE A 85 -0.61 -2.33 3.36
N ARG A 86 0.41 -1.63 3.86
CA ARG A 86 0.88 -1.74 5.26
C ARG A 86 -0.24 -1.39 6.25
N ILE A 87 -1.04 -0.38 5.95
CA ILE A 87 -2.13 0.08 6.80
C ILE A 87 -3.32 -0.88 6.75
N LEU A 88 -3.74 -1.31 5.55
CA LEU A 88 -5.01 -2.01 5.32
C LEU A 88 -4.93 -3.53 5.38
N SER A 89 -3.75 -4.13 5.16
CA SER A 89 -3.61 -5.59 5.21
C SER A 89 -3.74 -6.13 6.64
N ASN A 90 -4.14 -7.40 6.75
CA ASN A 90 -4.38 -8.12 8.00
C ASN A 90 -5.52 -7.49 8.82
N HIS A 91 -6.55 -7.02 8.12
CA HIS A 91 -7.79 -6.53 8.69
C HIS A 91 -8.97 -7.24 8.05
N THR A 92 -10.05 -7.40 8.81
CA THR A 92 -11.29 -7.96 8.29
C THR A 92 -11.90 -7.03 7.24
N PRO A 93 -12.71 -7.55 6.29
CA PRO A 93 -13.43 -6.71 5.33
C PRO A 93 -14.25 -5.61 6.00
N LYS A 94 -14.84 -5.90 7.17
CA LYS A 94 -15.62 -4.94 7.94
C LYS A 94 -14.76 -3.79 8.45
N GLU A 95 -13.62 -4.07 9.04
CA GLU A 95 -12.69 -3.03 9.52
C GLU A 95 -12.21 -2.13 8.38
N ILE A 96 -11.93 -2.72 7.21
CA ILE A 96 -11.50 -1.95 6.02
C ILE A 96 -12.61 -1.04 5.51
N LEU A 97 -13.87 -1.48 5.53
CA LEU A 97 -15.02 -0.67 5.11
C LEU A 97 -15.38 0.44 6.11
N GLU A 98 -15.02 0.27 7.39
CA GLU A 98 -15.32 1.20 8.49
C GLU A 98 -14.13 2.13 8.82
N ALA A 99 -13.02 2.04 8.08
CA ALA A 99 -11.76 2.75 8.30
C ALA A 99 -11.84 4.28 8.12
#